data_AF-X5A0N6-F1
#
_entry.id   AF-X5A0N6-F1
#
_cell.length_a   1.000
_cell.length_b   1.000
_cell.length_c   1.000
_cell.angle_alpha   90.00
_cell.angle_beta   90.00
_cell.angle_gamma   90.00
#
_symmetry.space_group_name_H-M   'P 1'
#
loop_
_entity.id
_entity.type
_entity.pdbx_description
1 polymer ?
#
loop_
_entity_poly.entity_id
_entity_poly.type
_entity_poly.pdbx_seq_one_letter_code
_entity_poly.pdbx_strand_id
1 'polypeptide(L)'
;MKVTGSAIIEDGQLMLTGFSTSEGPDLHVYLAKGMEVSKGIEISKIDLKKMEQTFDVSKADIADYDTILIYCQKAHVIFGAAMLQ
;
A
#
# COMPACT_ATOMS: atom_id res chain seq x y z
N MET A 1 -16.84 -2.40 -1.46
CA MET A 1 -15.76 -2.00 -0.54
C MET A 1 -15.10 -0.79 -1.16
N LYS A 2 -15.03 0.34 -0.45
CA LYS A 2 -14.48 1.58 -1.01
C LYS A 2 -13.29 1.96 -0.17
N VAL A 3 -12.10 1.84 -0.76
CA VAL A 3 -10.89 2.45 -0.24
C VAL A 3 -10.56 3.64 -1.13
N THR A 4 -10.19 4.74 -0.51
CA THR A 4 -9.76 5.96 -1.19
C THR A 4 -8.45 6.40 -0.59
N GLY A 5 -7.62 7.03 -1.41
CA GLY A 5 -6.32 7.52 -1.01
C GLY A 5 -5.46 7.73 -2.24
N SER A 6 -4.38 8.48 -2.07
CA SER A 6 -3.33 8.64 -3.07
C SER A 6 -2.02 8.11 -2.50
N ALA A 7 -1.18 7.57 -3.36
CA ALA A 7 0.12 7.05 -3.00
C ALA A 7 1.15 7.71 -3.92
N ILE A 8 2.16 8.35 -3.32
CA ILE A 8 3.23 9.05 -4.01
C ILE A 8 4.55 8.48 -3.50
N ILE A 9 5.50 8.20 -4.39
CA ILE A 9 6.84 7.79 -4.00
C ILE A 9 7.82 8.89 -4.40
N GLU A 10 8.45 9.50 -3.40
CA GLU A 10 9.49 10.51 -3.58
C GLU A 10 10.67 10.18 -2.67
N ASP A 11 11.90 10.33 -3.17
CA ASP A 11 13.15 10.12 -2.41
C ASP A 11 13.22 8.77 -1.64
N GLY A 12 12.64 7.71 -2.20
CA GLY A 12 12.60 6.39 -1.53
C GLY A 12 11.59 6.30 -0.39
N GLN A 13 10.66 7.24 -0.29
CA GLN A 13 9.59 7.24 0.69
C GLN A 13 8.24 7.18 0.00
N LEU A 14 7.41 6.25 0.47
CA LEU A 14 6.03 6.14 0.06
C LEU A 14 5.16 6.98 0.99
N MET A 15 4.63 8.09 0.48
CA MET A 15 3.60 8.88 1.14
C MET A 15 2.20 8.44 0.70
N LEU A 16 1.44 7.93 1.66
CA LEU A 16 0.03 7.63 1.52
C LEU A 16 -0.77 8.79 2.10
N THR A 17 -1.63 9.42 1.31
CA THR A 17 -2.45 10.57 1.73
C THR A 17 -3.93 10.35 1.47
N GLY A 18 -4.77 10.92 2.33
CA GLY A 18 -6.23 10.77 2.25
C GLY A 18 -6.70 9.32 2.37
N PHE A 19 -5.91 8.47 3.03
CA PHE A 19 -6.25 7.05 3.18
C PHE A 19 -7.51 6.90 4.02
N SER A 20 -8.51 6.27 3.42
CA SER A 20 -9.77 5.94 4.07
C SER A 20 -10.27 4.62 3.53
N THR A 21 -10.65 3.72 4.42
CA THR A 21 -11.10 2.38 4.10
C THR A 21 -12.26 1.98 4.99
N SER A 22 -13.14 1.14 4.46
CA SER A 22 -14.11 0.42 5.29
C SER A 22 -13.34 -0.57 6.19
N GLU A 23 -13.79 -0.74 7.44
CA GLU A 23 -13.11 -1.47 8.52
C GLU A 23 -12.30 -2.70 8.07
N GLY A 24 -10.98 -2.61 8.18
CA GLY A 24 -10.04 -3.70 7.88
C GLY A 24 -9.23 -4.05 9.12
N PRO A 25 -9.36 -5.25 9.72
CA PRO A 25 -8.69 -5.55 10.98
C PRO A 25 -7.15 -5.57 10.86
N ASP A 26 -6.62 -5.76 9.65
CA ASP A 26 -5.20 -5.99 9.43
C ASP A 26 -4.78 -5.63 8.00
N LEU A 27 -4.68 -4.33 7.69
CA LEU A 27 -4.27 -3.85 6.37
C LEU A 27 -2.76 -3.58 6.30
N HIS A 28 -2.15 -4.04 5.22
CA HIS A 28 -0.73 -3.92 4.96
C HIS A 28 -0.52 -3.31 3.57
N VAL A 29 0.53 -2.49 3.46
CA VAL A 29 1.01 -1.95 2.19
C VAL A 29 1.93 -2.97 1.56
N TYR A 30 1.60 -3.35 0.33
CA TYR A 30 2.43 -4.18 -0.52
C TYR A 30 2.86 -3.37 -1.73
N LEU A 31 4.10 -3.56 -2.17
CA LEU A 31 4.57 -3.10 -3.47
C LEU A 31 4.63 -4.30 -4.40
N ALA A 32 3.93 -4.21 -5.53
CA ALA A 32 3.84 -5.27 -6.51
C ALA A 32 3.90 -4.68 -7.93
N LYS A 33 4.10 -5.57 -8.89
CA LYS A 33 3.98 -5.23 -10.30
C LYS A 33 2.57 -5.62 -10.74
N GLY A 34 1.72 -4.64 -10.98
CA GLY A 34 0.28 -4.82 -11.17
C GLY A 34 -0.45 -5.35 -9.92
N MET A 35 -1.36 -6.31 -10.10
CA MET A 35 -2.24 -6.80 -9.04
C MET A 35 -1.80 -8.13 -8.41
N GLU A 36 -0.54 -8.54 -8.61
CA GLU A 36 -0.03 -9.83 -8.11
C GLU A 36 0.57 -9.71 -6.69
N VAL A 37 -0.25 -9.89 -5.65
CA VAL A 37 0.21 -9.89 -4.24
C VAL A 37 1.30 -10.94 -3.99
N SER A 38 1.24 -12.10 -4.64
CA SER A 38 2.25 -13.17 -4.47
C SER A 38 3.65 -12.81 -4.97
N LYS A 39 3.74 -11.85 -5.89
CA LYS A 39 5.01 -11.27 -6.36
C LYS A 39 5.31 -9.94 -5.69
N GLY A 40 4.40 -9.46 -4.85
CA GLY A 40 4.58 -8.24 -4.11
C GLY A 40 5.40 -8.46 -2.85
N ILE A 41 6.03 -7.40 -2.39
CA ILE A 41 6.74 -7.33 -1.12
C ILE A 41 5.91 -6.54 -0.12
N GLU A 42 5.87 -7.02 1.11
CA GLU A 42 5.28 -6.25 2.20
C GLU A 42 6.22 -5.12 2.60
N ILE A 43 5.70 -3.89 2.64
CA ILE A 43 6.45 -2.74 3.12
C ILE A 43 6.23 -2.55 4.61
N SER A 44 4.97 -2.37 5.00
CA SER A 44 4.60 -2.12 6.38
C SER A 44 3.09 -2.23 6.58
N LYS A 45 2.70 -2.31 7.86
CA LYS A 45 1.30 -2.29 8.26
C LYS A 45 0.73 -0.86 8.20
N ILE A 46 -0.50 -0.74 7.72
CA ILE A 46 -1.24 0.52 7.65
C ILE A 46 -1.86 0.83 9.00
N ASP A 47 -1.68 2.05 9.46
CA ASP A 47 -2.39 2.58 10.61
C ASP A 47 -3.73 3.17 10.18
N LEU A 48 -4.82 2.45 10.40
CA LEU A 48 -6.18 2.94 10.08
C LEU A 48 -6.57 4.22 10.81
N LYS A 49 -5.88 4.58 11.90
CA LYS A 49 -6.13 5.83 12.64
C LYS A 49 -5.49 7.04 11.97
N LYS A 50 -4.56 6.83 11.04
CA LYS A 50 -3.85 7.88 10.32
C LYS A 50 -4.31 7.95 8.86
N MET A 51 -4.83 9.12 8.49
CA MET A 51 -5.17 9.42 7.09
C MET A 51 -3.92 9.62 6.22
N GLU A 52 -2.81 10.04 6.84
CA GLU A 52 -1.54 10.32 6.17
C GLU A 52 -0.41 9.56 6.85
N GLN A 53 0.37 8.84 6.05
CA GLN A 53 1.39 7.92 6.53
C GLN A 53 2.52 7.87 5.53
N THR A 54 3.75 7.86 6.05
CA THR A 54 4.95 7.71 5.24
C THR A 54 5.64 6.42 5.59
N PHE A 55 6.02 5.67 4.57
CA PHE A 55 6.72 4.39 4.69
C PHE A 55 8.06 4.48 3.96
N ASP A 56 9.12 4.08 4.64
CA ASP A 56 10.44 4.00 4.02
C ASP A 56 10.48 2.78 3.10
N VAL A 57 10.63 3.03 1.81
CA VAL A 57 10.73 2.00 0.76
C VAL A 57 12.11 2.00 0.11
N SER A 58 13.08 2.74 0.67
CA SER A 58 14.44 2.86 0.14
C SER A 58 15.19 1.53 0.07
N LYS A 59 14.79 0.57 0.93
CA LYS A 59 15.35 -0.79 0.97
C LYS A 59 14.67 -1.76 0.01
N ALA A 60 13.49 -1.40 -0.50
CA ALA A 60 12.80 -2.12 -1.53
C ALA A 60 13.31 -1.62 -2.88
N ASP A 61 13.58 -2.51 -3.83
CA ASP A 61 13.81 -2.13 -5.23
C ASP A 61 12.49 -1.68 -5.85
N ILE A 62 12.07 -0.47 -5.49
CA ILE A 62 10.83 0.17 -5.95
C ILE A 62 10.79 0.27 -7.47
N ALA A 63 11.95 0.31 -8.13
CA ALA A 63 12.09 0.37 -9.57
C ALA A 63 11.47 -0.83 -10.30
N ASP A 64 11.35 -1.99 -9.65
CA ASP A 64 10.71 -3.19 -10.22
C ASP A 64 9.19 -3.22 -10.04
N TYR A 65 8.65 -2.30 -9.24
CA TYR A 65 7.23 -2.25 -8.88
C TYR A 65 6.58 -0.97 -9.42
N ASP A 66 5.34 -1.08 -9.85
CA ASP A 66 4.56 0.02 -10.44
C ASP A 66 3.24 0.26 -9.69
N THR A 67 2.91 -0.63 -8.75
CA THR A 67 1.61 -0.68 -8.10
C THR A 67 1.76 -0.94 -6.61
N ILE A 68 1.07 -0.14 -5.82
CA ILE A 68 0.85 -0.40 -4.40
C ILE A 68 -0.47 -1.14 -4.24
N LEU A 69 -0.42 -2.22 -3.46
CA LEU A 69 -1.56 -3.03 -3.10
C LEU A 69 -1.83 -2.89 -1.61
N ILE A 70 -3.07 -2.58 -1.28
CA ILE A 70 -3.58 -2.60 0.09
C ILE A 70 -4.15 -3.99 0.32
N TYR A 71 -3.38 -4.84 1.00
CA TYR A 71 -3.77 -6.24 1.23
C TYR A 71 -4.14 -6.47 2.69
N CYS A 72 -5.24 -7.18 2.92
CA CYS A 72 -5.64 -7.62 4.24
C CYS A 72 -5.18 -9.05 4.48
N GLN A 73 -4.14 -9.25 5.28
CA GLN A 73 -3.63 -10.59 5.57
C GLN A 73 -4.66 -11.45 6.29
N LYS A 74 -5.42 -10.87 7.22
CA LYS A 74 -6.43 -11.63 7.96
C LYS A 74 -7.60 -12.14 7.10
N ALA A 75 -7.99 -11.36 6.10
CA ALA A 75 -9.12 -11.69 5.22
C ALA A 75 -8.68 -12.30 3.87
N HIS A 76 -7.38 -12.30 3.58
CA HIS A 76 -6.81 -12.68 2.28
C HIS A 76 -7.47 -11.99 1.08
N VAL A 77 -7.71 -10.67 1.18
CA VAL A 77 -8.32 -9.88 0.11
C VAL A 77 -7.56 -8.59 -0.15
N ILE A 78 -7.55 -8.16 -1.42
CA ILE A 78 -7.05 -6.84 -1.83
C ILE A 78 -8.16 -5.83 -1.59
N PHE A 79 -7.92 -4.87 -0.70
CA PHE A 79 -8.83 -3.77 -0.42
C PHE A 79 -8.74 -2.67 -1.49
N GLY A 80 -7.55 -2.43 -2.01
CA GLY A 80 -7.31 -1.45 -3.07
C GLY A 80 -5.96 -1.61 -3.73
N ALA A 81 -5.83 -0.95 -4.86
CA ALA A 81 -4.60 -0.82 -5.59
C ALA A 81 -4.45 0.63 -6.05
N ALA A 82 -3.23 1.15 -6.02
CA ALA A 82 -2.89 2.45 -6.56
C ALA A 82 -1.63 2.29 -7.42
N MET A 83 -1.67 2.79 -8.65
CA MET A 83 -0.46 2.90 -9.45
C MET A 83 0.44 3.99 -8.89
N LEU A 84 1.73 3.73 -8.89
CA LEU A 84 2.74 4.73 -8.57
C LEU A 84 2.70 5.82 -9.64
N GLN A 85 2.66 7.08 -9.19
CA GLN A 85 2.77 8.25 -10.06
C GLN A 85 4.18 8.80 -10.05
#